data_AF-A0A7X6XEP9-F1
#
_entry.id   AF-A0A7X6XEP9-F1
#
_cell.length_a   1.000
_cell.length_b   1.000
_cell.length_c   1.000
_cell.angle_alpha   90.00
_cell.angle_beta   90.00
_cell.angle_gamma   90.00
#
_symmetry.space_group_name_H-M   'P 1'
#
loop_
_entity.id
_entity.type
_entity.pdbx_description
1 polymer ?
#
loop_
_entity_poly.entity_id
_entity_poly.type
_entity_poly.pdbx_seq_one_letter_code
_entity_poly.pdbx_strand_id
1 'polypeptide(L)' 'LEYKFVTLHVIGQISYQEMFDQLEIAIHQFAKRQMTWFRGMERRGLRINWIDALLPMEEKVKKAMELISNTIID' A
#
# COMPACT_ATOMS: atom_id res chain seq x y z
N LEU A 1 -1.86 11.63 1.73
CA LEU A 1 -2.14 11.63 3.18
C LEU A 1 -1.10 12.49 3.90
N GLU A 2 0.15 12.14 3.68
CA GLU A 2 1.41 12.77 4.04
C GLU A 2 1.40 14.28 3.83
N TYR A 3 1.08 14.74 2.61
CA TYR A 3 1.05 16.17 2.29
C TYR A 3 0.18 16.99 3.24
N LYS A 4 -0.97 16.46 3.70
CA LYS A 4 -1.83 17.16 4.65
C LYS A 4 -1.09 17.44 5.95
N PHE A 5 -0.50 16.41 6.56
CA PHE A 5 0.17 16.52 7.86
C PHE A 5 1.45 17.37 7.77
N VAL A 6 2.24 17.15 6.72
CA VAL A 6 3.47 17.93 6.47
C VAL A 6 3.12 19.41 6.26
N THR A 7 2.10 19.72 5.44
CA THR A 7 1.67 21.11 5.24
C THR A 7 1.20 21.75 6.54
N LEU A 8 0.40 21.06 7.36
CA LEU A 8 -0.05 21.57 8.65
C LEU A 8 1.11 21.94 9.58
N HIS A 9 2.18 21.13 9.59
CA HIS A 9 3.39 21.45 10.33
C HIS A 9 4.13 22.66 9.74
N VAL A 10 4.34 22.67 8.43
CA VAL A 10 5.09 23.74 7.73
C VAL A 10 4.43 25.11 7.90
N ILE A 11 3.09 25.17 7.95
CA ILE A 11 2.35 26.42 8.19
C ILE A 11 2.15 26.72 9.69
N GLY A 12 2.76 25.95 10.59
CA GLY A 12 2.77 26.19 12.03
C GLY A 12 1.46 25.83 12.76
N GLN A 13 0.58 25.04 12.17
CA GLN A 13 -0.70 24.64 12.79
C GLN A 13 -0.56 23.48 13.79
N ILE A 14 0.47 22.65 13.64
CA ILE A 14 0.79 21.55 14.55
C ILE A 14 2.30 21.45 14.76
N SER A 15 2.72 20.92 15.91
CA SER A 15 4.13 20.64 16.20
C SER A 15 4.67 19.51 15.32
N TYR A 16 6.00 19.40 15.23
CA TYR A 16 6.65 18.29 14.52
C TYR A 16 6.24 16.92 15.09
N GLN A 17 6.21 16.79 16.42
CA GLN A 17 5.85 15.54 17.09
C GLN A 17 4.41 15.13 16.78
N GLU A 18 3.46 16.07 16.86
CA GLU A 18 2.06 15.81 16.51
C GLU A 18 1.90 15.42 15.04
N MET A 19 2.63 16.09 14.14
CA MET A 19 2.65 15.75 12.72
C MET A 19 3.14 14.31 12.50
N PHE A 20 4.26 13.94 13.14
CA PHE A 20 4.86 12.62 13.03
C PHE A 20 3.91 11.52 13.54
N ASP A 21 3.42 11.65 14.77
CA ASP A 21 2.59 10.62 15.41
C ASP A 21 1.26 10.43 14.67
N GLN A 22 0.60 11.53 14.28
CA GLN A 22 -0.67 11.45 13.57
C GLN A 22 -0.49 10.88 12.16
N LEU A 23 0.59 11.25 11.47
CA LEU A 23 0.89 10.71 10.14
C LEU A 23 1.17 9.20 10.21
N GLU A 24 1.98 8.74 11.16
CA GLU A 24 2.28 7.31 11.36
C GLU A 24 1.00 6.51 11.58
N ILE A 25 0.14 6.95 12.51
CA ILE A 25 -1.15 6.30 12.77
C ILE A 25 -2.01 6.26 11.51
N ALA A 26 -2.07 7.38 10.78
CA ALA A 26 -2.89 7.45 9.59
C ALA A 26 -2.39 6.55 8.45
N ILE A 27 -1.07 6.38 8.30
CA ILE A 27 -0.46 5.44 7.33
C ILE A 27 -0.85 4.00 7.69
N HIS A 28 -0.72 3.60 8.95
CA HIS A 28 -1.14 2.28 9.42
C HIS A 28 -2.62 2.00 9.15
N GLN A 29 -3.49 2.96 9.48
CA GLN A 29 -4.93 2.85 9.21
C GLN A 29 -5.24 2.78 7.72
N PHE A 30 -4.54 3.57 6.90
CA PHE A 30 -4.69 3.56 5.46
C PHE A 30 -4.30 2.19 4.88
N ALA A 31 -3.13 1.65 5.23
CA ALA A 31 -2.67 0.33 4.81
C ALA A 31 -3.66 -0.77 5.24
N LYS A 32 -4.16 -0.73 6.48
CA LYS A 32 -5.20 -1.68 6.94
C LYS A 32 -6.48 -1.59 6.11
N ARG A 33 -6.92 -0.38 5.74
CA ARG A 33 -8.08 -0.19 4.86
C ARG A 33 -7.83 -0.74 3.45
N GLN A 34 -6.63 -0.56 2.89
CA GLN A 34 -6.28 -1.16 1.59
C GLN A 34 -6.47 -2.69 1.61
N MET A 35 -6.00 -3.36 2.67
CA MET A 35 -6.20 -4.81 2.82
C MET A 35 -7.68 -5.22 2.88
N THR A 36 -8.53 -4.43 3.53
CA THR A 36 -9.98 -4.67 3.52
C THR A 36 -10.57 -4.55 2.11
N TRP A 37 -10.14 -3.56 1.33
CA TRP A 37 -10.57 -3.38 -0.06
C TRP A 37 -10.13 -4.56 -0.94
N PHE A 38 -8.86 -4.97 -0.86
CA PHE A 38 -8.34 -6.10 -1.63
C PHE A 38 -9.11 -7.40 -1.33
N ARG A 39 -9.37 -7.69 -0.05
CA ARG A 39 -10.22 -8.85 0.33
C ARG A 39 -11.63 -8.73 -0.23
N GLY A 40 -12.19 -7.52 -0.25
CA GLY A 40 -13.50 -7.25 -0.85
C GLY A 40 -13.53 -7.48 -2.36
N MET A 41 -12.45 -7.17 -3.06
CA MET A 41 -12.29 -7.42 -4.50
C MET A 41 -12.25 -8.92 -4.81
N GLU A 42 -11.48 -9.69 -4.04
CA GLU A 42 -11.41 -11.16 -4.20
C GLU A 42 -12.79 -11.81 -4.00
N ARG A 43 -13.56 -11.35 -3.00
CA ARG A 43 -14.95 -11.83 -2.81
C ARG A 43 -15.88 -11.51 -3.99
N ARG A 44 -15.60 -10.48 -4.78
CA ARG A 44 -16.37 -10.11 -5.99
C ARG A 44 -15.87 -10.84 -7.24
N GLY A 45 -14.97 -11.80 -7.09
CA GLY A 45 -14.45 -12.62 -8.19
C GLY A 45 -13.21 -12.05 -8.88
N LEU A 46 -12.66 -10.92 -8.41
CA LEU A 46 -11.40 -10.40 -8.94
C LEU A 46 -10.23 -11.19 -8.34
N ARG A 47 -9.54 -11.97 -9.17
CA ARG A 47 -8.34 -12.69 -8.74
C ARG A 47 -7.19 -11.72 -8.51
N ILE A 48 -6.69 -11.63 -7.28
CA ILE A 48 -5.47 -10.89 -6.94
C ILE A 48 -4.32 -11.89 -6.84
N ASN A 49 -3.25 -11.67 -7.61
CA ASN A 49 -2.04 -12.48 -7.53
C ASN A 49 -1.06 -11.85 -6.52
N TRP A 50 -1.06 -12.35 -5.29
CA TRP A 50 -0.19 -11.84 -4.22
C TRP A 50 1.28 -12.23 -4.43
N ILE A 51 2.18 -11.27 -4.29
CA ILE A 51 3.63 -11.45 -4.28
C ILE A 51 4.13 -11.16 -2.87
N ASP A 52 4.98 -12.05 -2.35
CA ASP A 52 5.58 -11.86 -1.03
C ASP A 52 6.54 -10.66 -1.05
N ALA A 53 6.29 -9.70 -0.17
CA ALA A 53 7.05 -8.47 -0.08
C ALA A 53 8.49 -8.69 0.46
N LEU A 54 8.70 -9.76 1.23
CA LEU A 54 10.00 -10.10 1.84
C LEU A 54 11.01 -10.67 0.83
N LEU A 55 10.56 -11.01 -0.38
CA LEU A 55 11.45 -11.46 -1.44
C LEU A 55 12.40 -10.33 -1.90
N PRO A 56 13.64 -10.68 -2.32
CA PRO A 56 14.52 -9.76 -3.02
C PRO A 56 13.84 -9.14 -4.25
N MET A 57 14.30 -7.95 -4.66
CA MET A 57 13.66 -7.23 -5.78
C MET A 57 13.64 -8.06 -7.08
N GLU A 58 14.75 -8.71 -7.40
CA GLU A 58 14.88 -9.53 -8.62
C GLU A 58 13.84 -10.67 -8.65
N GLU A 59 13.65 -11.36 -7.53
CA GLU A 59 12.67 -12.44 -7.40
C GLU A 59 11.22 -11.93 -7.50
N LYS A 60 10.93 -10.74 -6.95
CA LYS A 60 9.62 -10.10 -7.10
C LYS A 60 9.31 -9.80 -8.57
N VAL A 61 10.28 -9.26 -9.31
CA VAL A 61 10.14 -8.96 -10.73
C VAL A 61 9.94 -10.24 -11.53
N LYS A 62 10.75 -11.27 -11.29
CA LYS A 62 10.60 -12.58 -11.94
C LYS A 62 9.20 -13.16 -11.75
N LYS A 63 8.71 -13.20 -10.51
CA LYS A 63 7.37 -13.70 -10.19
C LYS A 63 6.27 -12.89 -10.85
N ALA A 64 6.40 -11.56 -10.91
CA ALA A 64 5.45 -10.70 -11.61
C ALA A 64 5.41 -11.01 -13.12
N MET A 65 6.57 -11.20 -13.75
CA MET A 65 6.66 -11.55 -15.18
C MET A 65 6.02 -12.91 -15.47
N GLU A 66 6.28 -13.92 -14.64
CA GLU A 66 5.65 -15.25 -14.76
C GLU A 66 4.11 -15.15 -14.69
N LEU A 67 3.59 -14.40 -13.72
CA LEU A 67 2.14 -14.19 -13.56
C LEU A 67 1.51 -13.49 -14.77
N ILE A 68 2.18 -12.49 -15.34
CA ILE A 68 1.70 -11.77 -16.54
C ILE A 68 1.69 -12.71 -17.74
N SER A 69 2.78 -13.46 -17.96
CA SER A 69 2.90 -14.37 -19.11
C SER A 69 1.82 -15.45 -19.11
N ASN A 70 1.50 -16.04 -17.96
CA ASN A 70 0.45 -17.03 -17.81
C ASN A 70 -0.96 -16.44 -18.06
N THR A 71 -1.14 -15.15 -17.86
CA THR A 71 -2.44 -14.47 -18.08
C THR A 71 -2.68 -14.14 -19.57
N ILE A 72 -1.63 -14.13 -20.40
CA ILE A 72 -1.73 -13.80 -21.84
C ILE A 72 -2.00 -15.05 -22.68
N ILE A 73 -1.78 -16.25 -22.14
CA ILE A 73 -1.91 -17.53 -22.84
C ILE A 73 -3.31 -18.15 -22.67
N ASP A 74 -4.11 -17.64 -21.74
CA ASP A 74 -5.54 -17.97 -21.53
C ASP A 74 -6.46 -16.97 -22.25
#